data_AF-A0A4V0XRL9-F1
#
_entry.id   AF-A0A4V0XRL9-F1
#
_cell.length_a   1.000
_cell.length_b   1.000
_cell.length_c   1.000
_cell.angle_alpha   90.00
_cell.angle_beta   90.00
_cell.angle_gamma   90.00
#
_symmetry.space_group_name_H-M   'P 1'
#
loop_
_entity.id
_entity.type
_entity.pdbx_description
1 polymer ?
#
loop_
_entity_poly.entity_id
_entity_poly.type
_entity_poly.pdbx_seq_one_letter_code
_entity_poly.pdbx_strand_id
1 'polypeptide(L)'
;MTRQATTLAANHRTQYVSEMSATEVIAEIETLPRAEKERVWEHLQREMLTEVPESFRRGMADALAGRGVDMETALNEVPPARP
;
A
#
# COMPACT_ATOMS: atom_id res chain seq x y z
N MET A 1 -36.33 47.50 -26.01
CA MET A 1 -35.07 46.93 -26.52
C MET A 1 -34.85 45.59 -25.86
N THR A 2 -35.12 44.51 -26.61
CA THR A 2 -35.02 43.11 -26.21
C THR A 2 -33.55 42.69 -26.22
N ARG A 3 -33.06 42.05 -25.15
CA ARG A 3 -31.82 41.27 -25.20
C ARG A 3 -32.17 39.80 -24.95
N GLN A 4 -32.20 39.04 -26.04
CA GLN A 4 -32.01 37.59 -26.01
C GLN A 4 -30.51 37.30 -25.96
N ALA A 5 -30.12 36.30 -25.16
CA ALA A 5 -28.86 35.53 -25.18
C ALA A 5 -28.70 34.91 -23.78
N THR A 6 -28.43 33.64 -23.54
CA THR A 6 -28.18 32.44 -24.34
C THR A 6 -28.30 31.28 -23.34
N THR A 7 -29.01 30.22 -23.70
CA THR A 7 -29.09 29.00 -22.88
C THR A 7 -27.71 28.35 -22.79
N LEU A 8 -27.05 28.47 -21.63
CA LEU A 8 -25.84 27.70 -21.31
C LEU A 8 -26.29 26.38 -20.69
N ALA A 9 -26.36 25.32 -21.50
CA ALA A 9 -26.45 23.96 -21.01
C ALA A 9 -25.15 23.64 -20.27
N ALA A 10 -25.11 23.92 -18.97
CA ALA A 10 -24.05 23.46 -18.10
C ALA A 10 -24.20 21.95 -17.96
N ASN A 11 -23.26 21.22 -18.57
CA ASN A 11 -23.10 19.79 -18.39
C ASN A 11 -23.04 19.47 -16.89
N HIS A 12 -24.18 19.01 -16.36
CA HIS A 12 -24.29 18.38 -15.06
C HIS A 12 -23.50 17.07 -15.09
N ARG A 13 -22.21 17.14 -14.78
CA ARG A 13 -21.49 16.01 -14.23
C ARG A 13 -20.93 16.40 -12.87
N THR A 14 -21.86 16.71 -11.97
CA THR A 14 -21.62 16.57 -10.53
C THR A 14 -21.18 15.14 -10.31
N GLN A 15 -19.87 14.92 -10.24
CA GLN A 15 -19.34 13.67 -9.71
C GLN A 15 -19.76 13.63 -8.24
N TYR A 16 -20.81 12.87 -7.96
CA TYR A 16 -21.02 12.29 -6.66
C TYR A 16 -19.85 11.34 -6.44
N VAL A 17 -18.73 11.85 -5.93
CA VAL A 17 -17.76 10.99 -5.26
C VAL A 17 -18.44 10.62 -3.95
N SER A 18 -19.29 9.59 -3.99
CA SER A 18 -19.63 8.86 -2.78
C SER A 18 -18.29 8.48 -2.16
N GLU A 19 -18.00 8.97 -0.96
CA GLU A 19 -16.83 8.55 -0.21
C GLU A 19 -16.86 7.02 -0.16
N MET A 20 -15.98 6.36 -0.92
CA MET A 20 -15.88 4.90 -0.86
C MET A 20 -15.43 4.55 0.54
N SER A 21 -16.12 3.61 1.17
CA SER A 21 -15.67 3.09 2.46
C SER A 21 -14.32 2.40 2.30
N ALA A 22 -13.54 2.36 3.38
CA ALA A 22 -12.27 1.63 3.38
C ALA A 22 -12.45 0.15 3.00
N THR A 23 -13.59 -0.45 3.39
CA THR A 23 -13.94 -1.83 3.02
C THR A 23 -14.11 -2.00 1.51
N GLU A 24 -14.77 -1.05 0.84
CA GLU A 24 -14.91 -1.08 -0.63
C GLU A 24 -13.57 -0.91 -1.32
N VAL A 25 -12.72 0.01 -0.85
CA VAL A 25 -11.37 0.20 -1.39
C VAL A 25 -10.52 -1.08 -1.25
N ILE A 26 -10.58 -1.75 -0.10
CA ILE A 26 -9.85 -3.01 0.12
C ILE A 26 -10.37 -4.09 -0.83
N ALA A 27 -11.69 -4.24 -0.97
CA ALA A 27 -12.28 -5.22 -1.86
C ALA A 27 -11.84 -4.99 -3.32
N GLU A 28 -11.75 -3.74 -3.78
CA GLU A 28 -11.23 -3.42 -5.11
C GLU A 28 -9.75 -3.81 -5.25
N ILE A 29 -8.90 -3.48 -4.27
CA ILE A 29 -7.48 -3.84 -4.26
C ILE A 29 -7.29 -5.36 -4.33
N GLU A 30 -8.12 -6.13 -3.63
CA GLU A 30 -8.07 -7.60 -3.64
C GLU A 30 -8.34 -8.20 -5.03
N THR A 31 -9.10 -7.52 -5.88
CA THR A 31 -9.36 -7.98 -7.26
C THR A 31 -8.23 -7.68 -8.25
N LEU A 32 -7.27 -6.83 -7.86
CA LEU A 32 -6.20 -6.39 -8.76
C LEU A 32 -5.25 -7.54 -9.15
N PRO A 33 -4.67 -7.50 -10.37
CA PRO A 33 -3.55 -8.35 -10.73
C PRO A 33 -2.36 -8.17 -9.78
N ARG A 34 -1.54 -9.21 -9.64
CA ARG A 34 -0.37 -9.19 -8.73
C ARG A 34 0.54 -7.96 -8.92
N ALA A 35 0.86 -7.61 -10.17
CA ALA A 35 1.71 -6.47 -10.46
C ALA A 35 1.12 -5.13 -9.99
N GLU A 36 -0.21 -4.96 -10.03
CA GLU A 36 -0.86 -3.75 -9.52
C GLU A 36 -0.93 -3.76 -7.98
N LYS A 37 -1.15 -4.92 -7.36
CA LYS A 37 -1.05 -5.06 -5.90
C LYS A 37 0.35 -4.69 -5.38
N GLU A 38 1.39 -5.06 -6.11
CA GLU A 38 2.79 -4.69 -5.80
C GLU A 38 2.98 -3.16 -5.84
N ARG A 39 2.40 -2.46 -6.84
CA ARG A 39 2.44 -0.99 -6.89
C ARG A 39 1.69 -0.32 -5.76
N VAL A 40 0.51 -0.85 -5.37
CA VAL A 40 -0.24 -0.36 -4.21
C VAL A 40 0.61 -0.50 -2.95
N TRP A 41 1.28 -1.65 -2.77
CA TRP A 41 2.17 -1.89 -1.64
C TRP A 41 3.36 -0.92 -1.61
N GLU A 42 4.02 -0.68 -2.75
CA GLU A 42 5.10 0.31 -2.86
C GLU A 42 4.64 1.73 -2.47
N HIS A 43 3.44 2.12 -2.91
CA HIS A 43 2.86 3.41 -2.53
C HIS A 43 2.60 3.51 -1.02
N LEU A 44 1.97 2.49 -0.43
CA LEU A 44 1.70 2.45 1.01
C LEU A 44 2.99 2.48 1.84
N GLN A 45 4.03 1.76 1.40
CA GLN A 45 5.34 1.79 2.05
C GLN A 45 5.93 3.21 2.08
N ARG A 46 5.80 3.96 1.00
CA ARG A 46 6.36 5.31 0.87
C ARG A 46 5.59 6.36 1.66
N GLU A 47 4.26 6.32 1.62
CA GLU A 47 3.43 7.40 2.17
C GLU A 47 2.96 7.13 3.61
N MET A 48 2.71 5.85 3.97
CA MET A 48 2.06 5.50 5.23
C MET A 48 2.97 4.76 6.22
N LEU A 49 3.98 4.03 5.73
CA LEU A 49 4.87 3.24 6.60
C LEU A 49 6.17 3.97 6.95
N THR A 50 6.20 5.30 6.79
CA THR A 50 7.32 6.17 7.19
C THR A 50 7.64 6.05 8.68
N GLU A 51 6.62 5.78 9.50
CA GLU A 51 6.73 5.56 10.94
C GLU A 51 7.20 4.14 11.33
N VAL A 52 7.23 3.20 10.37
CA VAL A 52 7.74 1.85 10.63
C VAL A 52 9.28 1.91 10.67
N PRO A 53 9.94 1.44 11.73
CA PRO A 53 11.40 1.43 11.78
C PRO A 53 12.00 0.62 10.63
N GLU A 54 13.11 1.11 10.06
CA GLU A 54 13.82 0.40 8.99
C GLU A 54 14.22 -1.01 9.40
N SER A 55 14.63 -1.20 10.67
CA SER A 55 14.96 -2.49 11.25
C SER A 55 13.80 -3.49 11.15
N PHE A 56 12.57 -3.03 11.31
CA PHE A 56 11.38 -3.86 11.21
C PHE A 56 11.10 -4.26 9.76
N ARG A 57 11.18 -3.31 8.81
CA ARG A 57 11.05 -3.63 7.37
C ARG A 57 12.10 -4.63 6.91
N ARG A 58 13.35 -4.47 7.36
CA ARG A 58 14.43 -5.42 7.09
C ARG A 58 14.11 -6.80 7.65
N GLY A 59 13.64 -6.88 8.90
CA GLY A 59 13.20 -8.14 9.51
C GLY A 59 12.10 -8.84 8.72
N MET A 60 11.09 -8.11 8.24
CA MET A 60 10.05 -8.69 7.36
C MET A 60 10.63 -9.21 6.05
N ALA A 61 11.53 -8.46 5.41
CA ALA A 61 12.19 -8.89 4.18
C ALA A 61 13.08 -10.13 4.40
N ASP A 62 13.78 -10.21 5.53
CA ASP A 62 14.57 -11.38 5.94
C ASP A 62 13.69 -12.61 6.17
N ALA A 63 12.55 -12.45 6.85
CA ALA A 63 11.58 -13.52 7.07
C ALA A 63 10.98 -14.04 5.75
N LEU A 64 10.57 -13.14 4.85
CA LEU A 64 10.06 -13.51 3.53
C LEU A 64 11.10 -14.23 2.67
N ALA A 65 12.37 -13.85 2.81
CA ALA A 65 13.48 -14.51 2.12
C ALA A 65 13.97 -15.79 2.84
N GLY A 66 13.32 -16.22 3.92
CA GLY A 66 13.68 -17.42 4.67
C GLY A 66 14.98 -17.30 5.47
N ARG A 67 15.47 -16.08 5.75
CA ARG A 67 16.68 -15.82 6.54
C ARG A 67 16.43 -15.77 8.06
N GLY A 68 15.29 -16.28 8.51
CA GLY A 68 15.02 -16.45 9.94
C GLY A 68 15.85 -17.59 10.53
N VAL A 69 16.18 -17.49 11.81
CA VAL A 69 16.80 -18.57 12.58
C VAL A 69 15.88 -18.96 13.73
N ASP A 70 15.82 -20.26 14.03
CA ASP A 70 15.18 -20.73 15.25
C ASP A 70 15.99 -20.26 16.46
N MET A 71 15.34 -19.59 17.41
CA MET A 71 16.04 -18.92 18.51
C MET A 71 16.68 -19.90 19.48
N GLU A 72 16.01 -21.02 19.77
CA GLU A 72 16.56 -22.08 20.62
C GLU A 72 17.80 -22.70 19.97
N THR A 73 17.74 -22.96 18.67
CA THR A 73 18.89 -23.44 17.90
C THR A 73 20.02 -22.41 17.89
N ALA A 74 19.73 -21.15 17.55
CA ALA A 74 20.73 -20.08 17.43
C ALA A 74 21.45 -19.75 18.74
N LEU A 75 20.77 -19.87 19.89
CA LEU A 75 21.37 -19.63 21.21
C LEU A 75 22.23 -20.79 21.71
N ASN A 76 21.96 -22.02 21.24
CA ASN A 76 22.65 -23.23 21.70
C ASN A 76 23.74 -23.72 20.72
N GLU A 77 23.80 -23.20 19.50
CA GLU A 77 24.87 -23.48 18.54
C GLU A 77 26.13 -22.64 18.81
N VAL A 78 27.30 -23.21 18.49
CA VAL A 78 28.58 -22.47 18.55
C VAL A 78 28.56 -21.39 17.46
N PRO A 79 28.75 -20.10 17.81
CA PRO A 79 28.73 -19.03 16.82
C PRO A 79 29.81 -19.25 15.74
N PRO A 80 29.53 -18.93 14.46
CA PRO A 80 30.53 -19.03 13.42
C PRO A 80 31.74 -18.15 13.73
N ALA A 81 32.94 -18.62 13.37
CA ALA A 81 34.17 -17.85 13.54
C ALA A 81 34.05 -16.52 12.79
N ARG A 82 34.37 -15.41 13.45
CA ARG A 82 34.40 -14.10 12.77
C ARG A 82 35.53 -14.09 11.73
N PRO A 83 35.32 -13.46 10.57
CA PRO A 83 36.37 -13.26 9.58
C PRO A 83 37.52 -12.40 10.11
#